data_AF-A0A969BLR2-F1
#
_entry.id   AF-A0A969BLR2-F1
#
_cell.length_a   1.000
_cell.length_b   1.000
_cell.length_c   1.000
_cell.angle_alpha   90.00
_cell.angle_beta   90.00
_cell.angle_gamma   90.00
#
_symmetry.space_group_name_H-M   'P 1'
#
loop_
_entity.id
_entity.type
_entity.pdbx_description
1 polymer ?
#
loop_
_entity_poly.entity_id
_entity_poly.type
_entity_poly.pdbx_seq_one_letter_code
_entity_poly.pdbx_strand_id
1 'polypeptide(L)'
;MEEIKLTQYSHGAGCGCKISPAVLDSMLHSTVPKETYTNLIVGNETKDDAAVYNLGDGNCIISTTDFFMPIVDDAFTFGSIASVNAISDVYAMGGTPLMAIAILGWPVNKI
;
A
#
# COMPACT_ATOMS: atom_id res chain seq x y z
N MET A 1 10.86 -0.23 -32.86
CA MET A 1 10.96 -0.72 -31.47
C MET A 1 9.79 -1.64 -31.25
N GLU A 2 10.05 -2.81 -30.66
CA GLU A 2 8.99 -3.72 -30.25
C GLU A 2 8.23 -3.09 -29.06
N GLU A 3 6.92 -3.34 -28.97
CA GLU A 3 6.07 -2.77 -27.92
C GLU A 3 6.39 -3.43 -26.57
N ILE A 4 6.79 -2.63 -25.58
CA ILE A 4 7.11 -3.13 -24.24
C ILE A 4 5.79 -3.47 -23.51
N LYS A 5 5.62 -4.74 -23.17
CA LYS A 5 4.49 -5.23 -22.35
C LYS A 5 4.89 -5.29 -20.90
N LEU A 6 4.33 -4.46 -20.02
CA LEU A 6 4.76 -4.42 -18.62
C LEU A 6 4.56 -5.74 -17.86
N THR A 7 3.55 -6.53 -18.20
CA THR A 7 3.26 -7.80 -17.51
C THR A 7 4.39 -8.82 -17.67
N GLN A 8 5.24 -8.71 -18.68
CA GLN A 8 6.41 -9.59 -18.87
C GLN A 8 7.44 -9.48 -17.73
N TYR A 9 7.40 -8.37 -16.98
CA TYR A 9 8.29 -8.12 -15.84
C TYR A 9 7.64 -8.51 -14.50
N SER A 10 6.37 -8.93 -14.51
CA SER A 10 5.67 -9.42 -13.33
C SER A 10 5.92 -10.91 -13.15
N HIS A 11 6.59 -11.29 -12.05
CA HIS A 11 6.87 -12.70 -11.74
C HIS A 11 5.75 -13.32 -10.87
N GLY A 12 4.75 -12.53 -10.48
CA GLY A 12 3.58 -12.94 -9.72
C GLY A 12 2.29 -12.31 -10.25
N ALA A 13 1.14 -12.87 -9.86
CA ALA A 13 -0.16 -12.41 -10.31
C ALA A 13 -0.69 -11.23 -9.46
N GLY A 14 -0.20 -10.00 -9.68
CA GLY A 14 -0.80 -8.78 -9.11
C GLY A 14 -1.02 -8.80 -7.58
N CYS A 15 -2.26 -8.63 -7.11
CA CYS A 15 -2.61 -8.68 -5.68
C CYS A 15 -2.42 -10.09 -5.05
N GLY A 16 -2.36 -11.15 -5.87
CA GLY A 16 -2.03 -12.51 -5.44
C GLY A 16 -0.57 -12.72 -5.02
N CYS A 17 0.26 -11.67 -5.09
CA CYS A 17 1.63 -11.67 -4.57
C CYS A 17 1.69 -11.36 -3.07
N LYS A 18 0.57 -10.98 -2.43
CA LYS A 18 0.53 -10.64 -1.00
C LYS A 18 0.84 -11.90 -0.17
N ILE A 19 1.67 -11.75 0.86
CA ILE A 19 1.88 -12.78 1.88
C ILE A 19 0.54 -13.06 2.56
N SER A 20 0.25 -14.32 2.87
CA SER A 20 -1.03 -14.67 3.51
C SER A 20 -1.16 -13.98 4.88
N PRO A 21 -2.37 -13.60 5.31
CA PRO A 21 -2.57 -12.90 6.58
C PRO A 21 -1.98 -13.64 7.79
N ALA A 22 -2.07 -14.98 7.80
CA ALA A 22 -1.51 -15.80 8.88
C ALA A 22 0.03 -15.76 8.91
N VAL A 23 0.68 -15.77 7.74
CA VAL A 23 2.15 -15.68 7.67
C VAL A 23 2.61 -14.28 8.08
N LEU A 24 1.95 -13.23 7.59
CA LEU A 24 2.25 -11.85 7.99
C LEU A 24 2.08 -11.64 9.50
N ASP A 25 1.00 -12.15 10.10
CA ASP A 25 0.75 -12.07 11.54
C ASP A 25 1.89 -12.71 12.36
N SER A 26 2.37 -13.88 11.93
CA SER A 26 3.53 -14.53 12.57
C SER A 26 4.83 -13.75 12.41
N MET A 27 5.05 -13.09 11.27
CA MET A 27 6.23 -12.26 11.02
C MET A 27 6.22 -10.97 11.84
N LEU A 28 5.05 -10.37 12.03
CA LEU A 28 4.86 -9.15 12.82
C LEU A 28 4.78 -9.42 14.32
N HIS A 29 4.69 -10.68 14.73
CA HIS A 29 4.67 -11.08 16.13
C HIS A 29 6.03 -10.75 16.77
N SER A 30 6.02 -9.94 17.83
CA SER A 30 7.22 -9.55 18.56
C SER A 30 7.00 -9.77 20.05
N THR A 31 8.04 -10.28 20.71
CA THR A 31 8.09 -10.44 22.18
C THR A 31 8.54 -9.16 22.88
N VAL A 32 8.97 -8.14 22.13
CA VAL A 32 9.31 -6.82 22.67
C VAL A 32 8.01 -6.09 23.03
N PRO A 33 7.91 -5.49 24.23
CA PRO A 33 6.76 -4.67 24.60
C PRO A 33 6.50 -3.61 23.53
N LYS A 34 5.30 -3.60 22.97
CA LYS A 34 4.91 -2.55 22.02
C LYS A 34 4.74 -1.24 22.79
N GLU A 35 5.44 -0.21 22.35
CA GLU A 35 5.16 1.14 22.81
C GLU A 35 3.75 1.54 22.36
N THR A 36 2.95 2.03 23.30
CA THR A 36 1.61 2.52 23.01
C THR A 36 1.67 4.02 22.74
N TYR A 37 1.18 4.42 21.58
CA TYR A 37 1.10 5.82 21.19
C TYR A 37 -0.34 6.28 21.37
N THR A 38 -0.62 7.09 22.40
CA THR A 38 -1.99 7.52 22.75
C THR A 38 -2.77 8.15 21.60
N ASN A 39 -2.05 8.82 20.69
CA ASN A 39 -2.65 9.50 19.55
C ASN A 39 -2.79 8.59 18.31
N LEU A 40 -2.23 7.39 18.30
CA LEU A 40 -2.43 6.41 17.23
C LEU A 40 -3.75 5.68 17.48
N ILE A 41 -4.80 6.06 16.75
CA ILE A 41 -6.15 5.52 16.91
C ILE A 41 -6.25 4.13 16.25
N VAL A 42 -5.66 4.01 15.05
CA VAL A 42 -5.61 2.77 14.28
C VAL A 42 -4.14 2.53 13.94
N GLY A 43 -3.57 1.48 14.51
CA GLY A 43 -2.19 1.07 14.29
C GLY A 43 -2.10 -0.33 13.68
N ASN A 44 -0.88 -0.88 13.64
CA ASN A 44 -0.62 -2.21 13.09
C ASN A 44 -1.28 -3.34 13.89
N GLU A 45 -1.72 -3.07 15.11
CA GLU A 45 -2.40 -4.02 15.99
C GLU A 45 -3.82 -4.39 15.54
N THR A 46 -4.52 -3.51 14.81
CA THR A 46 -5.94 -3.75 14.44
C THR A 46 -6.11 -4.43 13.08
N LYS A 47 -5.03 -4.57 12.29
CA LYS A 47 -5.03 -5.18 10.94
C LYS A 47 -5.99 -4.49 9.95
N ASP A 48 -6.20 -3.18 10.12
CA ASP A 48 -7.00 -2.34 9.23
C ASP A 48 -6.21 -1.90 7.98
N ASP A 49 -6.93 -1.32 7.01
CA ASP A 49 -6.40 -0.91 5.70
C ASP A 49 -5.47 0.33 5.75
N ALA A 50 -5.46 1.09 6.86
CA ALA A 50 -4.59 2.26 7.02
C ALA A 50 -4.30 2.58 8.49
N ALA A 51 -3.23 3.32 8.73
CA ALA A 51 -2.96 3.91 10.05
C ALA A 51 -3.72 5.24 10.21
N VAL A 52 -4.27 5.48 11.41
CA VAL A 52 -4.99 6.72 11.74
C VAL A 52 -4.37 7.36 12.98
N TYR A 53 -3.94 8.61 12.85
CA TYR A 53 -3.31 9.39 13.92
C TYR A 53 -4.11 10.64 14.25
N ASN A 54 -4.44 10.84 15.52
CA ASN A 54 -5.14 12.01 16.05
C ASN A 54 -4.19 13.20 16.20
N LEU A 55 -4.55 14.36 15.67
CA LEU A 55 -3.77 15.60 15.81
C LEU A 55 -4.11 16.36 17.10
N GLY A 56 -5.17 15.99 17.82
CA GLY A 56 -5.57 16.59 19.09
C GLY A 56 -6.45 17.83 18.97
N ASP A 57 -6.79 18.24 17.75
CA ASP A 57 -7.63 19.40 17.42
C ASP A 57 -8.99 19.00 16.81
N GLY A 58 -9.33 17.71 16.86
CA GLY A 58 -10.50 17.13 16.21
C GLY A 58 -10.24 16.62 14.79
N ASN A 59 -9.06 16.85 14.22
CA ASN A 59 -8.63 16.29 12.94
C ASN A 59 -7.76 15.04 13.13
N CYS A 60 -7.79 14.15 12.13
CA CYS A 60 -6.95 12.96 12.07
C CYS A 60 -6.21 12.89 10.73
N ILE A 61 -5.03 12.28 10.74
CA ILE A 61 -4.28 11.90 9.55
C ILE A 61 -4.49 10.42 9.30
N ILE A 62 -4.87 10.08 8.07
CA ILE A 62 -4.91 8.71 7.57
C ILE A 62 -3.69 8.50 6.68
N SER A 63 -2.93 7.44 6.94
CA SER A 63 -1.74 7.08 6.18
C SER A 63 -1.84 5.63 5.73
N THR A 64 -1.80 5.41 4.42
CA THR A 64 -1.74 4.09 3.78
C THR A 64 -0.59 4.05 2.78
N THR A 65 -0.15 2.83 2.44
CA THR A 65 0.78 2.57 1.34
C THR A 65 0.43 1.23 0.71
N ASP A 66 0.23 1.20 -0.62
CA ASP A 66 0.12 -0.04 -1.38
C ASP A 66 0.90 0.10 -2.70
N PHE A 67 1.52 -1.00 -3.13
CA PHE A 67 2.24 -1.11 -4.38
C PHE A 67 2.26 -2.57 -4.83
N PHE A 68 2.23 -2.80 -6.13
CA PHE A 68 2.23 -4.13 -6.70
C PHE A 68 2.88 -4.16 -8.08
N MET A 69 3.21 -5.36 -8.56
CA MET A 69 3.79 -5.55 -9.89
C MET A 69 2.75 -5.28 -11.00
N PRO A 70 3.17 -4.95 -12.23
CA PRO A 70 2.23 -4.65 -13.32
C PRO A 70 1.22 -5.76 -13.60
N ILE A 71 -0.06 -5.38 -13.69
CA ILE A 71 -1.20 -6.28 -13.99
C ILE A 71 -1.80 -6.08 -15.38
N VAL A 72 -1.35 -5.03 -16.08
CA VAL A 72 -1.73 -4.69 -17.46
C VAL A 72 -0.48 -4.26 -18.23
N ASP A 73 -0.52 -4.38 -19.55
CA ASP A 73 0.64 -4.12 -20.40
C ASP A 73 0.94 -2.62 -20.56
N ASP A 74 -0.10 -1.78 -20.58
CA ASP A 74 0.03 -0.34 -20.76
C ASP A 74 0.44 0.37 -19.46
N ALA A 75 1.51 1.16 -19.53
CA ALA A 75 2.10 1.83 -18.38
C ALA A 75 1.18 2.90 -17.77
N PHE A 76 0.44 3.63 -18.60
CA PHE A 76 -0.45 4.69 -18.12
C PHE A 76 -1.66 4.11 -17.39
N THR A 77 -2.24 3.04 -17.94
CA THR A 77 -3.32 2.28 -17.34
C THR A 77 -2.87 1.63 -16.04
N PHE A 78 -1.67 1.02 -16.00
CA PHE A 78 -1.13 0.46 -14.78
C PHE A 78 -0.95 1.51 -13.68
N GLY A 79 -0.36 2.67 -13.99
CA GLY A 79 -0.21 3.76 -13.03
C GLY A 79 -1.55 4.27 -12.50
N SER A 80 -2.55 4.38 -13.38
CA SER A 80 -3.92 4.75 -12.99
C SER A 80 -4.51 3.74 -12.01
N ILE A 81 -4.43 2.43 -12.31
CA ILE A 81 -4.95 1.38 -11.41
C ILE A 81 -4.21 1.36 -10.07
N ALA A 82 -2.87 1.43 -10.09
CA ALA A 82 -2.06 1.42 -8.87
C ALA A 82 -2.36 2.61 -7.96
N SER A 83 -2.51 3.82 -8.54
CA SER A 83 -2.85 5.02 -7.78
C SER A 83 -4.23 4.93 -7.14
N VAL A 84 -5.25 4.46 -7.88
CA VAL A 84 -6.61 4.30 -7.35
C VAL A 84 -6.65 3.26 -6.24
N ASN A 85 -5.93 2.15 -6.38
CA ASN A 85 -5.83 1.13 -5.33
C ASN A 85 -5.16 1.67 -4.06
N ALA A 86 -4.05 2.41 -4.17
CA ALA A 86 -3.41 2.98 -2.99
C ALA A 86 -4.30 4.05 -2.30
N ILE A 87 -5.09 4.80 -3.08
CA ILE A 87 -5.99 5.82 -2.55
C ILE A 87 -7.26 5.20 -1.93
N SER A 88 -7.67 4.00 -2.37
CA SER A 88 -8.95 3.42 -1.93
C SER A 88 -9.02 3.17 -0.42
N ASP A 89 -7.90 2.88 0.25
CA ASP A 89 -7.90 2.65 1.70
C ASP A 89 -8.26 3.92 2.47
N VAL A 90 -7.86 5.11 1.96
CA VAL A 90 -8.24 6.39 2.58
C VAL A 90 -9.75 6.57 2.51
N TYR A 91 -10.37 6.24 1.36
CA TYR A 91 -11.82 6.30 1.21
C TYR A 91 -12.55 5.24 2.03
N ALA A 92 -12.00 4.02 2.14
CA ALA A 92 -12.56 2.94 2.94
C ALA A 92 -12.62 3.32 4.44
N MET A 93 -11.63 4.08 4.92
CA MET A 93 -11.59 4.63 6.27
C MET A 93 -12.44 5.91 6.44
N GLY A 94 -13.18 6.34 5.41
CA GLY A 94 -14.03 7.54 5.42
C GLY A 94 -13.28 8.86 5.32
N GLY A 95 -11.99 8.85 4.96
CA GLY A 95 -11.17 10.04 4.80
C GLY A 95 -11.29 10.69 3.43
N THR A 96 -10.67 11.87 3.31
CA THR A 96 -10.47 12.57 2.03
C THR A 96 -8.98 12.65 1.73
N PRO A 97 -8.49 12.13 0.59
CA PRO A 97 -7.08 12.19 0.23
C PRO A 97 -6.58 13.63 0.12
N LEU A 98 -5.47 13.94 0.79
CA LEU A 98 -4.86 15.27 0.80
C LEU A 98 -3.62 15.37 -0.11
N MET A 99 -2.78 14.33 -0.10
CA MET A 99 -1.54 14.26 -0.86
C MET A 99 -1.14 12.80 -1.11
N ALA A 100 -0.20 12.58 -2.02
CA ALA A 100 0.36 11.26 -2.30
C ALA A 100 1.86 11.37 -2.65
N ILE A 101 2.62 10.30 -2.38
CA ILE A 101 4.02 10.14 -2.78
C ILE A 101 4.11 8.87 -3.63
N ALA A 102 4.76 8.95 -4.79
CA ALA A 102 4.94 7.80 -5.66
C ALA A 102 6.09 6.89 -5.18
N ILE A 103 5.83 5.58 -5.11
CA ILE A 103 6.84 4.54 -4.92
C ILE A 103 6.99 3.79 -6.25
N LEU A 104 8.20 3.79 -6.82
CA LEU A 104 8.46 3.17 -8.12
C LEU A 104 9.72 2.30 -8.06
N GLY A 105 9.53 1.00 -8.30
CA GLY A 105 10.62 0.08 -8.63
C GLY A 105 10.68 -0.15 -10.13
N TRP A 106 11.81 0.19 -10.78
CA TRP A 106 11.95 0.09 -12.23
C TRP A 106 13.19 -0.72 -12.64
N PRO A 107 13.07 -1.74 -13.52
CA PRO A 107 14.20 -2.55 -13.94
C PRO A 107 14.97 -1.89 -15.09
N VAL A 108 15.73 -0.82 -14.79
CA VAL A 108 16.46 0.02 -15.77
C VAL A 108 17.39 -0.73 -16.74
N ASN A 109 17.84 -1.95 -16.38
CA ASN A 109 18.73 -2.76 -17.21
C ASN A 109 18.01 -3.85 -18.01
N LYS A 110 16.69 -3.98 -17.90
CA LYS A 110 15.88 -5.00 -18.60
C LYS A 110 14.92 -4.42 -19.64
N ILE A 111 14.80 -3.10 -19.70
CA ILE A 111 13.94 -2.32 -20.59
C ILE A 111 14.82 -1.38 -21.38
#